data_AF-A0A0P7C9Y6-F1
#
_entry.id   AF-A0A0P7C9Y6-F1
#
_cell.length_a   1.000
_cell.length_b   1.000
_cell.length_c   1.000
_cell.angle_alpha   90.00
_cell.angle_beta   90.00
_cell.angle_gamma   90.00
#
_symmetry.space_group_name_H-M   'P 1'
#
loop_
_entity.id
_entity.type
_entity.pdbx_description
1 polymer ?
#
loop_
_entity_poly.entity_id
_entity_poly.type
_entity_poly.pdbx_seq_one_letter_code
_entity_poly.pdbx_strand_id
1 'polypeptide(L)'
;MTRAITVIVRRDGESWSAWSPQCPGLAVAEPTAAELRGALPEALTWYFDGDSDFEILVHLEQELRGVVVRIAQDAFVWERQLVAERLGAALGVQEQAERLRAAPSNSAGEVVYVCTLPSDSISWLTAQLDDVADPVVVALPAAESTLWTLQFGGGRRTGVGTADVDYSPDTTLGEVMTTFTGPGLRLSA
;
A
#
# COMPACT_ATOMS: atom_id res chain seq x y z
N MET A 1 -23.46 8.12 7.02
CA MET A 1 -22.30 7.98 6.14
C MET A 1 -21.76 6.60 6.42
N THR A 2 -21.76 5.72 5.43
CA THR A 2 -21.25 4.35 5.54
C THR A 2 -19.75 4.39 5.84
N ARG A 3 -19.29 3.59 6.80
CA ARG A 3 -17.88 3.56 7.23
C ARG A 3 -17.04 2.83 6.17
N ALA A 4 -15.94 3.40 5.71
CA ALA A 4 -14.99 2.67 4.86
C ALA A 4 -13.96 1.93 5.71
N ILE A 5 -13.74 0.65 5.40
CA ILE A 5 -12.77 -0.22 6.08
C ILE A 5 -11.78 -0.74 5.05
N THR A 6 -10.51 -0.41 5.25
CA THR A 6 -9.38 -0.90 4.47
C THR A 6 -9.02 -2.30 4.91
N VAL A 7 -9.02 -3.25 3.98
CA VAL A 7 -8.62 -4.63 4.20
C VAL A 7 -7.46 -4.97 3.29
N ILE A 8 -6.36 -5.42 3.88
CA ILE A 8 -5.21 -5.94 3.16
C ILE A 8 -5.42 -7.44 2.98
N VAL A 9 -5.23 -7.91 1.75
CA VAL A 9 -5.41 -9.31 1.35
C VAL A 9 -4.11 -9.82 0.76
N ARG A 10 -3.66 -11.00 1.18
CA ARG A 10 -2.44 -11.63 0.66
C ARG A 10 -2.65 -13.14 0.47
N ARG A 11 -1.92 -13.72 -0.47
CA ARG A 11 -1.77 -15.18 -0.55
C ARG A 11 -0.65 -15.64 0.39
N ASP A 12 -0.99 -16.49 1.35
CA ASP A 12 -0.06 -17.07 2.33
C ASP A 12 0.04 -18.58 2.12
N GLY A 13 1.00 -18.99 1.29
CA GLY A 13 1.16 -20.39 0.90
C GLY A 13 -0.05 -20.91 0.11
N GLU A 14 -0.77 -21.85 0.71
CA GLU A 14 -1.95 -22.47 0.11
C GLU A 14 -3.26 -21.72 0.42
N SER A 15 -3.23 -20.73 1.32
CA SER A 15 -4.41 -19.98 1.76
C SER A 15 -4.35 -18.52 1.32
N TRP A 16 -5.49 -17.86 1.45
CA TRP A 16 -5.67 -16.42 1.31
C TRP A 16 -6.00 -15.83 2.67
N SER A 17 -5.25 -14.81 3.08
CA SER A 17 -5.41 -14.12 4.35
C SER A 17 -5.91 -12.70 4.12
N ALA A 18 -6.73 -12.20 5.04
CA ALA A 18 -7.16 -10.82 5.12
C ALA A 18 -6.99 -10.27 6.55
N TRP A 19 -6.51 -9.03 6.65
CA TRP A 19 -6.44 -8.26 7.90
C TRP A 19 -6.74 -6.80 7.62
N SER A 20 -6.99 -6.03 8.68
CA SER A 20 -7.21 -4.59 8.56
C SER A 20 -6.42 -3.83 9.63
N PRO A 21 -5.60 -2.84 9.22
CA PRO A 21 -4.99 -1.88 10.15
C PRO A 21 -6.01 -1.18 11.06
N GLN A 22 -7.23 -0.97 10.56
CA GLN A 22 -8.32 -0.28 11.26
C GLN A 22 -9.11 -1.22 12.19
N CYS A 23 -8.88 -2.53 12.10
CA CYS A 23 -9.51 -3.54 12.94
C CYS A 23 -8.44 -4.44 13.56
N PRO A 24 -7.65 -3.96 14.54
CA PRO A 24 -6.62 -4.75 15.19
C PRO A 24 -7.18 -6.09 15.72
N GLY A 25 -6.49 -7.18 15.43
CA GLY A 25 -6.90 -8.54 15.78
C GLY A 25 -7.86 -9.22 14.80
N LEU A 26 -8.35 -8.51 13.78
CA LEU A 26 -9.08 -9.13 12.67
C LEU A 26 -8.08 -9.90 11.79
N ALA A 27 -8.25 -11.22 11.72
CA ALA A 27 -7.55 -12.08 10.79
C ALA A 27 -8.53 -13.13 10.25
N VAL A 28 -8.71 -13.15 8.93
CA VAL A 28 -9.52 -14.15 8.22
C VAL A 28 -8.62 -14.88 7.26
N ALA A 29 -8.66 -16.21 7.26
CA ALA A 29 -7.87 -17.02 6.34
C ALA A 29 -8.74 -18.13 5.75
N GLU A 30 -8.76 -18.22 4.41
CA GLU A 30 -9.55 -19.19 3.68
C GLU A 30 -8.74 -19.85 2.57
N PRO A 31 -9.05 -21.09 2.15
CA PRO A 31 -8.30 -21.79 1.11
C PRO A 31 -8.31 -21.08 -0.25
N THR A 32 -9.41 -20.40 -0.59
CA THR A 32 -9.55 -19.68 -1.86
C THR A 32 -9.91 -18.21 -1.68
N ALA A 33 -9.52 -17.37 -2.64
CA ALA A 33 -9.92 -15.96 -2.67
C ALA A 33 -11.45 -15.78 -2.74
N ALA A 34 -12.18 -16.75 -3.30
CA ALA A 34 -13.63 -16.72 -3.37
C ALA A 34 -14.27 -16.97 -2.01
N GLU A 35 -13.77 -17.95 -1.26
CA GLU A 35 -14.20 -18.22 0.12
C GLU A 35 -13.85 -17.04 1.03
N LEU A 36 -12.64 -16.49 0.91
CA LEU A 36 -12.23 -15.29 1.66
C LEU A 36 -13.18 -14.11 1.40
N ARG A 37 -13.53 -13.86 0.13
CA ARG A 37 -14.49 -12.82 -0.25
C ARG A 37 -15.87 -13.05 0.35
N GLY A 38 -16.29 -14.31 0.49
CA GLY A 38 -17.56 -14.67 1.13
C GLY A 38 -17.54 -14.51 2.66
N ALA A 39 -16.43 -14.87 3.31
CA ALA A 39 -16.28 -14.85 4.76
C ALA A 39 -16.01 -13.43 5.33
N LEU A 40 -15.32 -12.58 4.57
CA LEU A 40 -14.86 -11.27 5.04
C LEU A 40 -15.99 -10.35 5.54
N PRO A 41 -17.14 -10.19 4.86
CA PRO A 41 -18.23 -9.36 5.36
C PRO A 41 -18.81 -9.86 6.68
N GLU A 42 -18.94 -11.17 6.87
CA GLU A 42 -19.44 -11.77 8.12
C GLU A 42 -18.45 -11.55 9.26
N ALA A 43 -17.16 -11.77 9.02
CA ALA A 43 -16.11 -11.53 10.00
C ALA A 43 -16.06 -10.07 10.46
N LEU A 44 -16.20 -9.11 9.52
CA LEU A 44 -16.28 -7.68 9.84
C LEU A 44 -17.57 -7.33 10.59
N THR A 45 -18.71 -7.88 10.19
CA THR A 45 -19.99 -7.69 10.89
C THR A 45 -19.89 -8.18 12.32
N TRP A 46 -19.26 -9.33 12.54
CA TRP A 46 -19.00 -9.85 13.88
C TRP A 46 -18.04 -8.96 14.68
N TYR A 47 -16.96 -8.46 14.06
CA TYR A 47 -16.01 -7.55 14.69
C TYR A 47 -16.68 -6.24 15.18
N PHE A 48 -17.69 -5.76 14.46
CA PHE A 48 -18.44 -4.56 14.81
C PHE A 48 -19.77 -4.84 15.52
N ASP A 49 -19.84 -5.91 16.33
CA ASP A 49 -21.00 -6.25 17.17
C ASP A 49 -22.34 -6.33 16.40
N GLY A 50 -22.29 -6.77 15.15
CA GLY A 50 -23.44 -6.92 14.27
C GLY A 50 -23.76 -5.71 13.39
N ASP A 51 -23.01 -4.61 13.49
CA ASP A 51 -23.11 -3.49 12.55
C ASP A 51 -22.61 -3.90 11.17
N SER A 52 -23.38 -3.59 10.12
CA SER A 52 -23.05 -3.90 8.73
C SER A 52 -23.09 -2.66 7.83
N ASP A 53 -23.18 -1.44 8.37
CA ASP A 53 -23.15 -0.18 7.60
C ASP A 53 -21.70 0.24 7.30
N PHE A 54 -21.02 -0.58 6.50
CA PHE A 54 -19.67 -0.31 6.03
C PHE A 54 -19.42 -0.72 4.58
N GLU A 55 -18.40 -0.12 4.00
CA GLU A 55 -17.81 -0.45 2.70
C GLU A 55 -16.43 -1.07 2.93
N ILE A 56 -16.13 -2.16 2.21
CA ILE A 56 -14.85 -2.86 2.29
C ILE A 56 -13.97 -2.41 1.12
N LEU A 57 -12.86 -1.74 1.43
CA LEU A 57 -11.84 -1.34 0.47
C LEU A 57 -10.71 -2.35 0.48
N VAL A 58 -10.59 -3.16 -0.57
CA VAL A 58 -9.62 -4.26 -0.63
C VAL A 58 -8.30 -3.81 -1.26
N HIS A 59 -7.19 -4.15 -0.62
CA HIS A 59 -5.82 -3.92 -1.10
C HIS A 59 -5.10 -5.26 -1.20
N LEU A 60 -4.81 -5.70 -2.42
CA LEU A 60 -4.16 -6.97 -2.68
C LEU A 60 -2.64 -6.82 -2.63
N GLU A 61 -1.98 -7.61 -1.79
CA GLU A 61 -0.54 -7.75 -1.73
C GLU A 61 -0.06 -8.96 -2.53
N GLN A 62 1.04 -8.76 -3.27
CA GLN A 62 1.73 -9.80 -4.00
C GLN A 62 3.25 -9.59 -3.90
N GLU A 63 3.99 -10.69 -3.82
CA GLU A 63 5.45 -10.66 -3.94
C GLU A 63 5.86 -10.44 -5.40
N LEU A 64 6.82 -9.54 -5.60
CA LEU A 64 7.39 -9.24 -6.90
C LEU A 64 8.90 -9.03 -6.78
N ARG A 65 9.69 -10.06 -7.13
CA ARG A 65 11.17 -9.98 -7.22
C ARG A 65 11.84 -9.46 -5.93
N GLY A 66 11.38 -9.89 -4.77
CA GLY A 66 11.94 -9.59 -3.45
C GLY A 66 11.36 -8.35 -2.77
N VAL A 67 10.28 -7.77 -3.29
CA VAL A 67 9.49 -6.72 -2.62
C VAL A 67 8.02 -7.10 -2.63
N VAL A 68 7.23 -6.53 -1.71
CA VAL A 68 5.77 -6.66 -1.71
C VAL A 68 5.18 -5.48 -2.48
N VAL A 69 4.22 -5.76 -3.36
CA VAL A 69 3.47 -4.76 -4.12
C VAL A 69 2.02 -4.82 -3.70
N ARG A 70 1.48 -3.68 -3.24
CA ARG A 70 0.10 -3.53 -2.78
C ARG A 70 -0.72 -2.75 -3.81
N ILE A 71 -1.84 -3.34 -4.25
CA ILE A 71 -2.70 -2.82 -5.31
C ILE A 71 -4.14 -2.76 -4.81
N ALA A 72 -4.71 -1.56 -4.73
CA ALA A 72 -6.12 -1.40 -4.39
C ALA A 72 -7.02 -1.97 -5.48
N GLN A 73 -8.05 -2.69 -5.06
CA GLN A 73 -9.06 -3.34 -5.91
C GLN A 73 -10.29 -2.42 -6.02
N ASP A 74 -10.08 -1.25 -6.62
CA ASP A 74 -11.09 -0.20 -6.80
C ASP A 74 -11.40 0.05 -8.29
N ALA A 75 -12.14 1.12 -8.58
CA ALA A 75 -12.49 1.51 -9.95
C ALA A 75 -11.26 1.81 -10.85
N PHE A 76 -10.08 2.03 -10.26
CA PHE A 76 -8.83 2.36 -10.95
C PHE A 76 -7.80 1.22 -10.90
N VAL A 77 -8.25 -0.02 -10.63
CA VAL A 77 -7.38 -1.20 -10.51
C VAL A 77 -6.47 -1.38 -11.74
N TRP A 78 -6.94 -1.02 -12.93
CA TRP A 78 -6.16 -1.12 -14.16
C TRP A 78 -4.95 -0.16 -14.16
N GLU A 79 -5.17 1.11 -13.82
CA GLU A 79 -4.13 2.13 -13.72
C GLU A 79 -3.11 1.76 -12.64
N ARG A 80 -3.57 1.21 -11.52
CA ARG A 80 -2.68 0.73 -10.44
C ARG A 80 -1.87 -0.49 -10.88
N GLN A 81 -2.44 -1.37 -11.69
CA GLN A 81 -1.71 -2.49 -12.28
C GLN A 81 -0.58 -2.01 -13.22
N LEU A 82 -0.81 -0.95 -14.00
CA LEU A 82 0.25 -0.35 -14.83
C LEU A 82 1.40 0.22 -13.99
N VAL A 83 1.12 0.77 -12.79
CA VAL A 83 2.16 1.18 -11.84
C VAL A 83 2.96 -0.02 -11.35
N ALA A 84 2.29 -1.12 -11.00
CA ALA A 84 2.93 -2.37 -10.59
C ALA A 84 3.80 -2.98 -11.70
N GLU A 85 3.34 -2.93 -12.96
CA GLU A 85 4.11 -3.41 -14.12
C GLU A 85 5.39 -2.59 -14.32
N ARG A 86 5.31 -1.26 -14.23
CA ARG A 86 6.49 -0.38 -14.31
C ARG A 86 7.46 -0.64 -13.16
N LEU A 87 6.95 -0.92 -11.95
CA LEU A 87 7.78 -1.29 -10.82
C LEU A 87 8.47 -2.65 -11.07
N GLY A 88 7.75 -3.61 -11.63
CA GLY A 88 8.30 -4.90 -12.04
C GLY A 88 9.38 -4.80 -13.12
N ALA A 89 9.22 -3.89 -14.07
CA ALA A 89 10.22 -3.57 -15.09
C ALA A 89 11.47 -2.96 -14.45
N ALA A 90 11.31 -1.98 -13.54
CA ALA A 90 12.40 -1.39 -12.78
C ALA A 90 13.16 -2.44 -11.95
N LEU A 91 12.46 -3.35 -11.29
CA LEU A 91 13.05 -4.49 -10.58
C LEU A 91 13.77 -5.50 -11.50
N GLY A 92 13.61 -5.38 -12.82
CA GLY A 92 14.40 -6.13 -13.80
C GLY A 92 15.74 -5.51 -14.17
N VAL A 93 15.93 -4.23 -13.86
CA VAL A 93 17.22 -3.55 -14.04
C VAL A 93 18.00 -3.68 -12.74
N GLN A 94 19.11 -4.43 -12.75
CA GLN A 94 19.83 -4.80 -11.53
C GLN A 94 20.11 -3.62 -10.59
N GLU A 95 20.66 -2.52 -11.12
CA GLU A 95 20.98 -1.33 -10.32
C GLU A 95 19.73 -0.70 -9.67
N GLN A 96 18.60 -0.67 -10.39
CA GLN A 96 17.34 -0.17 -9.84
C GLN A 96 16.78 -1.14 -8.81
N ALA A 97 16.86 -2.45 -9.07
CA ALA A 97 16.39 -3.49 -8.16
C ALA A 97 17.14 -3.48 -6.82
N GLU A 98 18.47 -3.26 -6.83
CA GLU A 98 19.27 -3.09 -5.62
C GLU A 98 18.80 -1.88 -4.80
N ARG A 99 18.53 -0.74 -5.46
CA ARG A 99 18.00 0.46 -4.78
C ARG A 99 16.60 0.26 -4.23
N LEU A 100 15.72 -0.42 -4.97
CA LEU A 100 14.35 -0.69 -4.55
C LEU A 100 14.30 -1.62 -3.34
N ARG A 101 15.11 -2.68 -3.33
CA ARG A 101 15.20 -3.61 -2.19
C ARG A 101 15.89 -3.01 -0.97
N ALA A 102 16.65 -1.92 -1.14
CA ALA A 102 17.32 -1.22 -0.05
C ALA A 102 16.41 -0.22 0.69
N ALA A 103 15.17 -0.02 0.24
CA ALA A 103 14.21 0.80 0.97
C ALA A 103 13.90 0.18 2.35
N PRO A 104 13.50 0.99 3.35
CA PRO A 104 13.22 0.48 4.69
C PRO A 104 12.11 -0.56 4.70
N SER A 105 12.37 -1.64 5.42
CA SER A 105 11.39 -2.71 5.64
C SER A 105 10.43 -2.39 6.77
N ASN A 106 9.19 -2.88 6.67
CA ASN A 106 8.20 -2.86 7.75
C ASN A 106 8.60 -3.78 8.92
N SER A 107 7.79 -3.80 9.97
CA SER A 107 7.95 -4.70 11.13
C SER A 107 8.03 -6.19 10.77
N ALA A 108 7.45 -6.61 9.64
CA ALA A 108 7.54 -7.97 9.10
C ALA A 108 8.86 -8.23 8.32
N GLY A 109 9.73 -7.24 8.15
CA GLY A 109 10.97 -7.35 7.38
C GLY A 109 10.76 -7.25 5.86
N GLU A 110 9.60 -6.74 5.42
CA GLU A 110 9.23 -6.64 4.02
C GLU A 110 9.34 -5.20 3.51
N VAL A 111 9.82 -5.02 2.29
CA VAL A 111 9.77 -3.73 1.60
C VAL A 111 8.45 -3.66 0.83
N VAL A 112 7.54 -2.79 1.27
CA VAL A 112 6.18 -2.69 0.71
C VAL A 112 6.07 -1.46 -0.19
N TYR A 113 5.72 -1.70 -1.46
CA TYR A 113 5.39 -0.65 -2.42
C TYR A 113 3.87 -0.57 -2.63
N VAL A 114 3.27 0.58 -2.34
CA VAL A 114 1.86 0.84 -2.61
C VAL A 114 1.72 1.46 -4.00
N CYS A 115 0.93 0.82 -4.87
CA CYS A 115 0.63 1.33 -6.21
C CYS A 115 -0.45 2.41 -6.11
N THR A 116 -0.01 3.66 -6.22
CA THR A 116 -0.85 4.82 -6.00
C THR A 116 -1.00 5.67 -7.26
N LEU A 117 -2.02 6.51 -7.26
CA LEU A 117 -2.33 7.47 -8.30
C LEU A 117 -2.22 8.89 -7.75
N PRO A 118 -1.95 9.89 -8.61
CA PRO A 118 -1.85 11.27 -8.17
C PRO A 118 -3.10 11.82 -7.46
N SER A 119 -4.28 11.24 -7.74
CA SER A 119 -5.54 11.61 -7.11
C SER A 119 -5.77 11.01 -5.72
N ASP A 120 -4.98 10.00 -5.32
CA ASP A 120 -5.12 9.40 -4.00
C ASP A 120 -4.73 10.41 -2.92
N SER A 121 -5.47 10.42 -1.82
CA SER A 121 -5.22 11.32 -0.70
C SER A 121 -4.27 10.72 0.34
N ILE A 122 -3.69 11.57 1.19
CA ILE A 122 -2.93 11.12 2.36
C ILE A 122 -3.79 10.29 3.32
N SER A 123 -5.06 10.64 3.52
CA SER A 123 -6.00 9.85 4.33
C SER A 123 -6.22 8.46 3.76
N TRP A 124 -6.32 8.33 2.44
CA TRP A 124 -6.46 7.03 1.78
C TRP A 124 -5.22 6.16 1.95
N LEU A 125 -4.01 6.76 1.89
CA LEU A 125 -2.76 6.03 2.11
C LEU A 125 -2.61 5.60 3.58
N THR A 126 -2.84 6.52 4.51
CA THR A 126 -2.62 6.28 5.95
C THR A 126 -3.63 5.30 6.54
N ALA A 127 -4.84 5.17 5.96
CA ALA A 127 -5.81 4.14 6.33
C ALA A 127 -5.29 2.69 6.11
N GLN A 128 -4.22 2.51 5.34
CA GLN A 128 -3.63 1.21 5.00
C GLN A 128 -2.37 0.88 5.82
N LEU A 129 -1.99 1.70 6.79
CA LEU A 129 -0.77 1.51 7.58
C LEU A 129 -1.09 0.83 8.91
N ASP A 130 -0.50 -0.34 9.16
CA ASP A 130 -0.67 -1.12 10.41
C ASP A 130 -0.19 -0.33 11.65
N ASP A 131 0.95 0.35 11.53
CA ASP A 131 1.45 1.34 12.50
C ASP A 131 1.95 2.55 11.72
N VAL A 132 1.77 3.76 12.27
CA VAL A 132 2.37 5.00 11.73
C VAL A 132 3.90 4.87 11.66
N ALA A 133 4.48 4.02 12.51
CA ALA A 133 5.90 3.70 12.49
C ALA A 133 6.32 2.67 11.43
N ASP A 134 5.40 1.96 10.77
CA ASP A 134 5.75 0.96 9.75
C ASP A 134 5.94 1.61 8.37
N PRO A 135 7.16 1.59 7.80
CA PRO A 135 7.42 2.24 6.52
C PRO A 135 6.74 1.51 5.37
N VAL A 136 6.18 2.30 4.46
CA VAL A 136 5.78 1.89 3.11
C VAL A 136 6.38 2.84 2.08
N VAL A 137 6.56 2.37 0.86
CA VAL A 137 6.99 3.20 -0.26
C VAL A 137 5.83 3.40 -1.21
N VAL A 138 5.43 4.65 -1.39
CA VAL A 138 4.45 5.04 -2.39
C VAL A 138 5.13 4.99 -3.76
N ALA A 139 4.53 4.28 -4.73
CA ALA A 139 4.92 4.31 -6.13
C ALA A 139 3.86 5.07 -6.94
N LEU A 140 4.29 6.13 -7.62
CA LEU A 140 3.43 7.03 -8.40
C LEU A 140 3.91 7.14 -9.85
N PRO A 141 3.00 7.21 -10.82
CA PRO A 141 3.36 7.54 -12.19
C PRO A 141 3.79 9.02 -12.26
N ALA A 142 5.01 9.28 -12.75
CA ALA A 142 5.53 10.64 -12.94
C ALA A 142 5.56 11.08 -14.42
N ALA A 143 5.77 10.13 -15.32
CA ALA A 143 5.69 10.28 -16.77
C ALA A 143 5.36 8.92 -17.41
N GLU A 144 5.26 8.83 -18.74
CA GLU A 144 4.80 7.62 -19.45
C GLU A 144 5.53 6.32 -19.03
N SER A 145 6.84 6.38 -18.74
CA SER A 145 7.62 5.22 -18.28
C SER A 145 8.40 5.49 -16.99
N THR A 146 8.10 6.57 -16.29
CA THR A 146 8.84 6.95 -15.07
C THR A 146 7.96 6.78 -13.84
N LEU A 147 8.51 6.10 -12.83
CA LEU A 147 7.94 6.08 -11.49
C LEU A 147 8.67 7.07 -10.59
N TRP A 148 7.90 7.76 -9.77
CA TRP A 148 8.41 8.49 -8.62
C TRP A 148 8.04 7.70 -7.38
N THR A 149 9.01 7.50 -6.49
CA THR A 149 8.77 6.80 -5.23
C THR A 149 9.13 7.66 -4.03
N LEU A 150 8.26 7.63 -3.02
CA LEU A 150 8.40 8.36 -1.77
C LEU A 150 8.08 7.43 -0.59
N GLN A 151 8.93 7.43 0.42
CA GLN A 151 8.68 6.69 1.64
C GLN A 151 7.72 7.46 2.56
N PHE A 152 6.74 6.74 3.11
CA PHE A 152 5.84 7.17 4.18
C PHE A 152 5.97 6.21 5.37
N GLY A 153 5.76 6.71 6.59
CA GLY A 153 5.98 5.93 7.81
C GLY A 153 7.46 5.69 8.13
N GLY A 154 7.76 5.06 9.26
CA GLY A 154 9.14 4.73 9.64
C GLY A 154 9.87 5.84 10.40
N GLY A 155 9.20 6.50 11.35
CA GLY A 155 9.79 7.50 12.24
C GLY A 155 10.90 6.95 13.14
N ARG A 156 12.09 6.69 12.58
CA ARG A 156 13.34 6.72 13.34
C ARG A 156 14.22 7.85 12.83
N ARG A 157 14.45 8.77 13.77
CA ARG A 157 15.19 10.03 13.73
C ARG A 157 16.69 9.83 13.49
N THR A 158 17.08 9.06 12.50
CA THR A 158 18.47 8.84 12.11
C THR A 158 18.67 9.35 10.70
N GLY A 159 19.62 10.28 10.56
CA GLY A 159 19.76 11.17 9.42
C GLY A 159 19.70 10.52 8.04
N VAL A 160 19.29 11.35 7.09
CA VAL A 160 19.07 11.10 5.66
C VAL A 160 17.69 10.55 5.34
N GLY A 161 16.69 11.45 5.34
CA GLY A 161 15.68 11.43 4.28
C GLY A 161 14.22 11.12 4.61
N THR A 162 13.78 11.16 5.86
CA THR A 162 12.35 11.02 6.17
C THR A 162 11.61 12.35 6.00
N ALA A 163 10.60 12.35 5.15
CA ALA A 163 9.65 13.44 4.94
C ALA A 163 8.77 13.63 6.17
N ASP A 164 9.18 14.46 7.12
CA ASP A 164 8.32 14.93 8.23
C ASP A 164 7.45 16.09 7.71
N VAL A 165 6.66 15.82 6.68
CA VAL A 165 5.72 16.81 6.11
C VAL A 165 4.33 16.39 6.51
N ASP A 166 3.77 17.09 7.51
CA ASP A 166 2.37 17.00 7.94
C ASP A 166 1.48 17.56 6.81
N TYR A 167 1.25 16.74 5.80
CA TYR A 167 0.24 17.01 4.78
C TYR A 167 -1.16 16.85 5.37
N SER A 168 -2.09 17.68 4.91
CA SER A 168 -3.50 17.54 5.29
C SER A 168 -4.01 16.16 4.85
N PRO A 169 -4.93 15.51 5.59
CA PRO A 169 -5.53 14.24 5.17
C PRO A 169 -6.17 14.29 3.77
N ASP A 170 -6.63 15.46 3.33
CA ASP A 170 -7.24 15.68 2.01
C ASP A 170 -6.22 16.02 0.91
N THR A 171 -4.95 16.24 1.27
CA THR A 171 -3.89 16.51 0.28
C THR A 171 -3.69 15.28 -0.59
N THR A 172 -3.63 15.51 -1.90
CA THR A 172 -3.42 14.47 -2.91
C THR A 172 -1.94 14.16 -3.09
N LEU A 173 -1.62 12.93 -3.48
CA LEU A 173 -0.25 12.53 -3.78
C LEU A 173 0.35 13.30 -4.96
N GLY A 174 -0.47 13.78 -5.90
CA GLY A 174 -0.06 14.70 -6.94
C GLY A 174 0.41 16.05 -6.39
N GLU A 175 -0.31 16.62 -5.42
CA GLU A 175 0.13 17.84 -4.73
C GLU A 175 1.42 17.60 -3.93
N VAL A 176 1.54 16.44 -3.25
CA VAL A 176 2.78 16.03 -2.59
C VAL A 176 3.95 16.01 -3.57
N MET A 177 3.80 15.37 -4.74
CA MET A 177 4.85 15.31 -5.77
C MET A 177 5.37 16.69 -6.20
N THR A 178 4.50 17.70 -6.20
CA THR A 178 4.86 19.07 -6.60
C THR A 178 5.49 19.89 -5.48
N THR A 179 5.17 19.59 -4.22
CA THR A 179 5.57 20.37 -3.04
C THR A 179 6.71 19.73 -2.26
N PHE A 180 6.97 18.44 -2.49
CA PHE A 180 7.94 17.67 -1.76
C PHE A 180 9.37 18.10 -2.08
N THR A 181 10.15 18.42 -1.04
CA THR A 181 11.54 18.91 -1.15
C THR A 181 12.58 17.94 -0.59
N GLY A 182 12.17 16.76 -0.11
CA GLY A 182 13.07 15.73 0.42
C GLY A 182 13.58 14.76 -0.66
N PRO A 183 14.29 13.68 -0.26
CA PRO A 183 14.81 12.70 -1.20
C PRO A 183 13.68 11.85 -1.77
N GLY A 184 13.41 12.01 -3.06
CA GLY A 184 12.58 11.11 -3.85
C GLY A 184 13.44 10.30 -4.81
N LEU A 185 13.08 9.04 -5.05
CA LEU A 185 13.74 8.23 -6.08
C LEU A 185 12.90 8.29 -7.36
N ARG A 186 13.57 8.53 -8.49
CA ARG A 186 12.99 8.47 -9.82
C ARG A 186 13.52 7.24 -10.54
N LEU A 187 12.62 6.41 -11.04
CA LEU A 187 12.92 5.17 -11.73
C LEU A 187 12.46 5.31 -13.17
N SER A 188 13.34 4.99 -14.11
CA SER A 188 12.99 4.87 -15.52
C SER A 188 12.79 3.39 -15.85
N ALA A 189 11.56 2.98 -16.13
CA ALA A 189 11.23 1.67 -16.67
C ALA A 189 11.38 1.66 -18.20
#